data_AF-A0A8J2KEH0-F1
#
_entry.id   AF-A0A8J2KEH0-F1
#
_cell.length_a   1.000
_cell.length_b   1.000
_cell.length_c   1.000
_cell.angle_alpha   90.00
_cell.angle_beta   90.00
_cell.angle_gamma   90.00
#
_symmetry.space_group_name_H-M   'P 1'
#
loop_
_entity.id
_entity.type
_entity.pdbx_description
1 polymer ?
#
loop_
_entity_poly.entity_id
_entity_poly.type
_entity_poly.pdbx_seq_one_letter_code
_entity_poly.pdbx_strand_id
1 'polypeptide(L)'
;MTHSNSVMCFYLLFNSLTVFTFVYSIASVIANLRLGSESTETRVLKIMYMKLTVLTTIFNTIFSPWLMTIEVMFINAIVANLFLAIVVGQVRFLIIGMLCVVNVVFLFSSCGDVYEQALKTLDSWMLLLHRREFRKFYRSCLPWRISLGGFYFVDKALVLTILSVVVHQTLNLLLTYRSDKSL
;
A
#
# COMPACT_ATOMS: atom_id res chain seq x y z
N MET A 1 20.04 -21.85 9.97
CA MET A 1 19.67 -20.57 9.34
C MET A 1 18.26 -20.53 8.75
N THR A 2 17.69 -21.64 8.25
CA THR A 2 16.33 -21.67 7.64
C THR A 2 15.16 -21.38 8.60
N HIS A 3 15.27 -21.73 9.88
CA HIS A 3 14.22 -21.46 10.88
C HIS A 3 14.03 -19.97 11.22
N SER A 4 15.06 -19.14 11.04
CA SER A 4 14.97 -17.71 11.39
C SER A 4 14.18 -16.93 10.33
N ASN A 5 14.37 -17.27 9.04
CA ASN A 5 13.69 -16.59 7.93
C ASN A 5 12.19 -16.90 7.91
N SER A 6 11.78 -18.13 8.24
CA SER A 6 10.36 -18.49 8.29
C SER A 6 9.62 -17.79 9.43
N VAL A 7 10.23 -17.71 10.62
CA VAL A 7 9.65 -17.00 11.78
C VAL A 7 9.50 -15.51 11.48
N MET A 8 10.50 -14.89 10.85
CA MET A 8 10.44 -13.48 10.47
C MET A 8 9.35 -13.20 9.41
N CYS A 9 9.17 -14.09 8.43
CA CYS A 9 8.07 -13.99 7.48
C CYS A 9 6.70 -14.06 8.18
N PHE A 10 6.51 -14.95 9.17
CA PHE A 10 5.25 -15.02 9.93
C PHE A 10 4.96 -13.73 10.72
N TYR A 11 5.97 -13.13 11.37
CA TYR A 11 5.80 -11.84 12.05
C TYR A 11 5.48 -10.70 11.09
N LEU A 12 6.10 -10.69 9.91
CA LEU A 12 5.81 -9.72 8.86
C LEU A 12 4.37 -9.86 8.35
N LEU A 13 3.90 -11.10 8.14
CA LEU A 13 2.54 -11.41 7.71
C LEU A 13 1.47 -10.96 8.71
N PHE A 14 1.70 -11.14 10.01
CA PHE A 14 0.75 -10.72 11.03
C PHE A 14 0.64 -9.19 11.12
N ASN A 15 1.79 -8.50 11.11
CA ASN A 15 1.81 -7.03 11.13
C ASN A 15 1.21 -6.43 9.85
N SER A 16 1.46 -7.03 8.67
CA SER A 16 0.86 -6.57 7.42
C SER A 16 -0.66 -6.73 7.42
N LEU A 17 -1.20 -7.74 8.10
CA LEU A 17 -2.65 -7.94 8.23
C LEU A 17 -3.31 -6.80 9.04
N THR A 18 -2.71 -6.37 10.15
CA THR A 18 -3.24 -5.26 10.97
C THR A 18 -3.22 -3.94 10.20
N VAL A 19 -2.15 -3.67 9.47
CA VAL A 19 -2.05 -2.46 8.63
C VAL A 19 -3.08 -2.55 7.49
N PHE A 20 -3.24 -3.71 6.88
CA PHE A 20 -4.23 -3.95 5.83
C PHE A 20 -5.66 -3.69 6.31
N THR A 21 -6.10 -4.26 7.43
CA THR A 21 -7.47 -4.08 7.93
C THR A 21 -7.76 -2.62 8.26
N PHE A 22 -6.77 -1.89 8.78
CA PHE A 22 -6.89 -0.46 9.03
C PHE A 22 -7.04 0.34 7.73
N VAL A 23 -6.17 0.12 6.74
CA VAL A 23 -6.20 0.79 5.43
C VAL A 23 -7.51 0.50 4.70
N TYR A 24 -7.94 -0.76 4.70
CA TYR A 24 -9.22 -1.17 4.11
C TYR A 24 -10.40 -0.46 4.78
N SER A 25 -10.37 -0.31 6.10
CA SER A 25 -11.40 0.42 6.85
C SER A 25 -11.44 1.90 6.47
N ILE A 26 -10.29 2.55 6.31
CA ILE A 26 -10.22 3.94 5.81
C ILE A 26 -10.84 4.03 4.41
N ALA A 27 -10.43 3.15 3.49
CA ALA A 27 -10.92 3.16 2.11
C ALA A 27 -12.44 2.97 2.05
N SER A 28 -12.98 2.06 2.87
CA SER A 28 -14.42 1.83 3.00
C SER A 28 -15.17 3.07 3.51
N VAL A 29 -14.66 3.73 4.55
CA VAL A 29 -15.27 4.97 5.08
C VAL A 29 -15.26 6.08 4.02
N ILE A 30 -14.17 6.23 3.26
CA ILE A 30 -14.09 7.21 2.17
C ILE A 30 -15.10 6.88 1.05
N ALA A 31 -15.23 5.60 0.69
CA ALA A 31 -16.18 5.17 -0.33
C ALA A 31 -17.64 5.46 0.08
N ASN A 32 -17.96 5.30 1.36
CA ASN A 32 -19.29 5.57 1.91
C ASN A 32 -19.63 7.07 2.01
N LEU A 33 -18.64 7.97 1.86
CA LEU A 33 -18.85 9.42 1.82
C LEU A 33 -19.23 9.97 0.44
N ARG A 34 -19.30 9.10 -0.57
CA ARG A 34 -19.81 9.49 -1.88
C ARG A 34 -21.25 9.97 -1.77
N LEU A 35 -21.53 11.12 -2.36
CA LEU A 35 -22.88 11.67 -2.34
C LEU A 35 -23.80 10.83 -3.21
N GLY A 36 -24.81 10.21 -2.58
CA GLY A 36 -25.94 9.57 -3.28
C GLY A 36 -27.08 10.54 -3.61
N SER A 37 -27.16 11.70 -2.93
CA SER A 37 -28.19 12.72 -3.17
C SER A 37 -27.74 14.13 -2.72
N GLU A 38 -28.32 15.17 -3.33
CA GLU A 38 -27.99 16.60 -3.12
C GLU A 38 -28.31 17.15 -1.72
N SER A 39 -28.95 16.36 -0.86
CA SER A 39 -29.46 16.80 0.44
C SER A 39 -28.42 16.82 1.57
N THR A 40 -27.18 16.38 1.31
CA THR A 40 -26.15 16.35 2.37
C THR A 40 -25.74 17.77 2.75
N GLU A 41 -25.81 18.07 4.05
CA GLU A 41 -25.43 19.37 4.58
C GLU A 41 -23.93 19.63 4.43
N THR A 42 -23.57 20.79 3.87
CA THR A 42 -22.19 21.27 3.71
C THR A 42 -21.38 21.18 5.01
N ARG A 43 -22.01 21.41 6.17
CA ARG A 43 -21.36 21.35 7.49
C ARG A 43 -20.90 19.95 7.83
N VAL A 44 -21.70 18.94 7.53
CA VAL A 44 -21.37 17.52 7.79
C VAL A 44 -20.19 17.10 6.93
N LEU A 45 -20.18 17.44 5.64
CA LEU A 45 -19.06 17.14 4.73
C LEU A 45 -17.74 17.76 5.21
N LYS A 46 -17.77 19.02 5.68
CA LYS A 46 -16.59 19.67 6.26
C LYS A 46 -16.05 18.94 7.49
N ILE A 47 -16.93 18.53 8.40
CA ILE A 47 -16.54 17.81 9.62
C ILE A 47 -15.98 16.43 9.27
N MET A 48 -16.64 15.69 8.37
CA MET A 48 -16.15 14.39 7.92
C MET A 48 -14.80 14.51 7.22
N TYR A 49 -14.63 15.55 6.40
CA TYR A 49 -13.36 15.81 5.73
C TYR A 49 -12.22 16.05 6.73
N MET A 50 -12.45 16.91 7.73
CA MET A 50 -11.48 17.21 8.80
C MET A 50 -11.12 15.94 9.57
N LYS A 51 -12.11 15.13 9.97
CA LYS A 51 -11.89 13.87 10.69
C LYS A 51 -11.05 12.88 9.90
N LEU A 52 -11.35 12.67 8.62
CA LEU A 52 -10.56 11.78 7.75
C LEU A 52 -9.15 12.30 7.51
N THR A 53 -8.99 13.62 7.41
CA THR A 53 -7.66 14.24 7.26
C THR A 53 -6.81 13.98 8.50
N VAL A 54 -7.38 14.13 9.70
CA VAL A 54 -6.68 13.79 10.95
C VAL A 54 -6.36 12.30 11.02
N LEU A 55 -7.32 11.42 10.70
CA LEU A 55 -7.13 9.97 10.74
C LEU A 55 -6.00 9.51 9.80
N THR A 56 -5.99 10.01 8.56
CA THR A 56 -4.94 9.69 7.58
C THR A 56 -3.59 10.29 7.94
N THR A 57 -3.58 11.46 8.58
CA THR A 57 -2.35 12.04 9.12
C THR A 57 -1.78 11.18 10.24
N ILE A 58 -2.60 10.77 11.21
CA ILE A 58 -2.19 9.88 12.32
C ILE A 58 -1.66 8.56 11.76
N PHE A 59 -2.38 7.96 10.79
CA PHE A 59 -1.94 6.74 10.16
C PHE A 59 -0.57 6.91 9.51
N ASN A 60 -0.37 7.97 8.70
CA ASN A 60 0.90 8.22 8.05
C ASN A 60 2.02 8.45 9.08
N THR A 61 1.77 9.16 10.17
CA THR A 61 2.79 9.37 11.22
C THR A 61 3.22 8.07 11.90
N ILE A 62 2.27 7.17 12.18
CA ILE A 62 2.55 5.93 12.94
C ILE A 62 3.06 4.82 12.02
N PHE A 63 2.38 4.59 10.90
CA PHE A 63 2.57 3.40 10.06
C PHE A 63 3.42 3.64 8.82
N SER A 64 3.64 4.89 8.38
CA SER A 64 4.45 5.16 7.19
C SER A 64 5.91 4.69 7.31
N PRO A 65 6.62 4.88 8.44
CA PRO A 65 7.97 4.32 8.62
C PRO A 65 7.97 2.79 8.62
N TRP A 66 6.92 2.19 9.18
CA TRP A 66 6.73 0.74 9.21
C TRP A 66 6.48 0.19 7.81
N LEU A 67 5.64 0.83 7.01
CA LEU A 67 5.36 0.45 5.62
C LEU A 67 6.62 0.43 4.77
N MET A 68 7.51 1.41 4.94
CA MET A 68 8.81 1.45 4.25
C MET A 68 9.72 0.28 4.67
N THR A 69 9.76 -0.02 5.97
CA THR A 69 10.54 -1.15 6.51
C THR A 69 10.00 -2.48 5.99
N ILE A 70 8.67 -2.63 6.00
CA ILE A 70 7.93 -3.78 5.48
C ILE A 70 8.23 -3.96 3.99
N GLU A 71 8.19 -2.90 3.19
CA GLU A 71 8.53 -2.92 1.75
C GLU A 71 9.89 -3.56 1.51
N VAL A 72 10.94 -3.01 2.14
CA VAL A 72 12.32 -3.47 1.97
C VAL A 72 12.50 -4.90 2.45
N MET A 73 11.92 -5.25 3.61
CA MET A 73 12.01 -6.61 4.16
C MET A 73 11.32 -7.63 3.25
N PHE A 74 10.14 -7.32 2.73
CA PHE A 74 9.44 -8.23 1.83
C PHE A 74 10.14 -8.36 0.48
N ILE A 75 10.66 -7.27 -0.11
CA ILE A 75 11.44 -7.34 -1.36
C ILE A 75 12.63 -8.30 -1.18
N ASN A 76 13.43 -8.11 -0.14
CA ASN A 76 14.57 -8.98 0.15
C ASN A 76 14.15 -10.43 0.41
N ALA A 77 13.07 -10.65 1.15
CA ALA A 77 12.54 -11.98 1.41
C ALA A 77 12.06 -12.67 0.12
N ILE A 78 11.36 -11.95 -0.77
CA ILE A 78 10.90 -12.49 -2.05
C ILE A 78 12.10 -12.87 -2.91
N VAL A 79 13.06 -11.94 -3.07
CA VAL A 79 14.25 -12.14 -3.90
C VAL A 79 15.05 -13.37 -3.42
N ALA A 80 15.29 -13.47 -2.11
CA ALA A 80 16.00 -14.61 -1.53
C ALA A 80 15.25 -15.94 -1.73
N ASN A 81 13.94 -15.96 -1.53
CA ASN A 81 13.13 -17.18 -1.69
C ASN A 81 13.03 -17.62 -3.16
N LEU A 82 12.88 -16.68 -4.10
CA LEU A 82 12.87 -17.00 -5.54
C LEU A 82 14.24 -17.53 -6.00
N PHE A 83 15.33 -16.91 -5.57
CA PHE A 83 16.68 -17.40 -5.84
C PHE A 83 16.89 -18.81 -5.29
N LEU A 84 16.54 -19.05 -4.02
CA LEU A 84 16.66 -20.38 -3.40
C LEU A 84 15.75 -21.42 -4.07
N ALA A 85 14.57 -21.04 -4.52
CA ALA A 85 13.68 -21.94 -5.27
C ALA A 85 14.33 -22.43 -6.56
N ILE A 86 15.03 -21.54 -7.29
CA ILE A 86 15.68 -21.86 -8.57
C ILE A 86 16.97 -22.65 -8.34
N VAL A 87 17.82 -22.24 -7.39
CA VAL A 87 19.13 -22.85 -7.16
C VAL A 87 19.04 -24.18 -6.42
N VAL A 88 18.17 -24.27 -5.40
CA VAL A 88 18.03 -25.47 -4.56
C VAL A 88 16.95 -26.41 -5.11
N GLY A 89 16.05 -25.93 -5.97
CA GLY A 89 14.99 -26.73 -6.57
C GLY A 89 13.88 -27.15 -5.60
N GLN A 90 13.77 -26.51 -4.43
CA GLN A 90 12.79 -26.87 -3.41
C GLN A 90 11.53 -26.01 -3.49
N VAL A 91 10.38 -26.68 -3.66
CA VAL A 91 9.05 -26.05 -3.80
C VAL A 91 8.68 -25.16 -2.60
N ARG A 92 9.13 -25.48 -1.38
CA ARG A 92 8.82 -24.69 -0.18
C ARG A 92 9.26 -23.21 -0.29
N PHE A 93 10.39 -22.95 -0.95
CA PHE A 93 10.88 -21.58 -1.12
C PHE A 93 10.03 -20.81 -2.14
N LEU A 94 9.57 -21.50 -3.19
CA LEU A 94 8.60 -20.92 -4.13
C LEU A 94 7.30 -20.53 -3.42
N ILE A 95 6.75 -21.42 -2.59
CA ILE A 95 5.51 -21.15 -1.84
C ILE A 95 5.67 -19.93 -0.92
N ILE A 96 6.75 -19.89 -0.13
CA ILE A 96 7.01 -18.76 0.79
C ILE A 96 7.22 -17.45 0.02
N GLY A 97 7.98 -17.50 -1.09
CA GLY A 97 8.19 -16.33 -1.97
C GLY A 97 6.87 -15.80 -2.55
N MET A 98 6.01 -16.69 -3.05
CA MET A 98 4.70 -16.31 -3.60
C MET A 98 3.76 -15.74 -2.54
N LEU A 99 3.76 -16.29 -1.31
CA LEU A 99 3.00 -15.73 -0.19
C LEU A 99 3.44 -14.30 0.15
N CYS A 100 4.75 -14.04 0.11
CA CYS A 100 5.30 -12.71 0.32
C CYS A 100 4.88 -11.74 -0.80
N VAL A 101 4.93 -12.17 -2.06
CA VAL A 101 4.46 -11.40 -3.22
C VAL A 101 2.99 -11.02 -3.05
N VAL A 102 2.13 -11.99 -2.76
CA VAL A 102 0.69 -11.77 -2.55
C VAL A 102 0.47 -10.73 -1.46
N ASN A 103 1.17 -10.84 -0.32
CA ASN A 103 1.00 -9.87 0.78
C ASN A 103 1.40 -8.44 0.40
N VAL A 104 2.55 -8.26 -0.25
CA VAL A 104 2.99 -6.95 -0.75
C VAL A 104 1.98 -6.37 -1.72
N VAL A 105 1.55 -7.16 -2.71
CA VAL A 105 0.58 -6.75 -3.73
C VAL A 105 -0.72 -6.31 -3.06
N PHE A 106 -1.28 -7.12 -2.16
CA PHE A 106 -2.53 -6.78 -1.47
C PHE A 106 -2.38 -5.53 -0.59
N LEU A 107 -1.34 -5.44 0.23
CA LEU A 107 -1.12 -4.33 1.14
C LEU A 107 -1.00 -2.99 0.41
N PHE A 108 -0.12 -2.92 -0.59
CA PHE A 108 0.11 -1.67 -1.34
C PHE A 108 -1.03 -1.36 -2.30
N SER A 109 -1.71 -2.36 -2.87
CA SER A 109 -2.93 -2.10 -3.66
C SER A 109 -4.03 -1.47 -2.81
N SER A 110 -4.24 -1.94 -1.59
CA SER A 110 -5.21 -1.35 -0.66
C SER A 110 -4.83 0.07 -0.23
N CYS A 111 -3.53 0.36 -0.09
CA CYS A 111 -3.07 1.73 0.13
C CYS A 111 -3.40 2.63 -1.07
N GLY A 112 -3.21 2.12 -2.30
CA GLY A 112 -3.61 2.81 -3.53
C GLY A 112 -5.12 3.01 -3.66
N ASP A 113 -5.93 2.06 -3.18
CA ASP A 113 -7.39 2.20 -3.16
C ASP A 113 -7.85 3.39 -2.32
N VAL A 114 -7.18 3.73 -1.21
CA VAL A 114 -7.51 4.92 -0.40
C VAL A 114 -7.49 6.18 -1.27
N TYR A 115 -6.43 6.34 -2.07
CA TYR A 115 -6.27 7.49 -2.95
C TYR A 115 -7.31 7.52 -4.08
N GLU A 116 -7.54 6.37 -4.73
CA GLU A 116 -8.54 6.27 -5.79
C GLU A 116 -9.96 6.54 -5.29
N GLN A 117 -10.30 6.02 -4.10
CA GLN A 117 -11.58 6.28 -3.45
C GLN A 117 -11.71 7.76 -3.07
N ALA A 118 -10.64 8.37 -2.56
CA ALA A 118 -10.64 9.79 -2.21
C ALA A 118 -10.90 10.68 -3.43
N LEU A 119 -10.28 10.38 -4.58
CA LEU A 119 -10.53 11.08 -5.84
C LEU A 119 -12.00 10.96 -6.25
N LYS A 120 -12.54 9.74 -6.31
CA LYS A 120 -13.95 9.52 -6.69
C LYS A 120 -14.93 10.20 -5.74
N THR A 121 -14.62 10.25 -4.45
CA THR A 121 -15.43 10.96 -3.46
C THR A 121 -15.37 12.47 -3.67
N LEU A 122 -14.19 13.05 -3.87
CA LEU A 122 -14.07 14.48 -4.19
C LEU A 122 -14.74 14.84 -5.52
N ASP A 123 -14.64 13.99 -6.55
CA ASP A 123 -15.33 14.20 -7.82
C ASP A 123 -16.85 14.24 -7.64
N SER A 124 -17.40 13.35 -6.80
CA SER A 124 -18.84 13.39 -6.46
C SER A 124 -19.27 14.70 -5.80
N TRP A 125 -18.36 15.36 -5.08
CA TRP A 125 -18.62 16.64 -4.42
C TRP A 125 -18.60 17.83 -5.39
N MET A 126 -18.11 17.67 -6.63
CA MET A 126 -18.17 18.72 -7.66
C MET A 126 -19.61 19.15 -7.95
N LEU A 127 -20.59 18.25 -7.79
CA LEU A 127 -22.01 18.55 -7.99
C LEU A 127 -22.51 19.67 -7.05
N LEU A 128 -21.85 19.86 -5.90
CA LEU A 128 -22.20 20.88 -4.91
C LEU A 128 -21.56 22.25 -5.16
N LEU A 129 -20.79 22.43 -6.24
CA LEU A 129 -20.07 23.67 -6.56
C LEU A 129 -20.97 24.87 -6.88
N HIS A 130 -22.26 24.63 -7.13
CA HIS A 130 -23.27 25.66 -7.26
C HIS A 130 -23.45 26.47 -5.95
N ARG A 131 -23.13 25.89 -4.79
CA ARG A 131 -23.15 26.57 -3.48
C ARG A 131 -21.87 27.39 -3.27
N ARG A 132 -21.97 28.73 -3.25
CA ARG A 132 -20.81 29.65 -3.13
C ARG A 132 -19.88 29.33 -1.96
N GLU A 133 -20.43 29.02 -0.79
CA GLU A 133 -19.65 28.69 0.42
C GLU A 133 -18.92 27.35 0.33
N PHE A 134 -19.49 26.39 -0.40
CA PHE A 134 -18.88 25.09 -0.61
C PHE A 134 -17.70 25.17 -1.58
N ARG A 135 -17.78 26.03 -2.60
CA ARG A 135 -16.74 26.22 -3.61
C ARG A 135 -15.36 26.55 -3.02
N LYS A 136 -15.30 27.43 -2.02
CA LYS A 136 -14.03 27.78 -1.35
C LYS A 136 -13.46 26.59 -0.59
N PHE A 137 -14.32 25.86 0.11
CA PHE A 137 -13.94 24.66 0.86
C PHE A 137 -13.45 23.55 -0.07
N TYR A 138 -14.19 23.24 -1.13
CA TYR A 138 -13.82 22.23 -2.13
C TYR A 138 -12.43 22.50 -2.73
N ARG A 139 -12.13 23.75 -3.09
CA ARG A 139 -10.81 24.13 -3.61
C ARG A 139 -9.65 23.92 -2.62
N SER A 140 -9.94 23.87 -1.32
CA SER A 140 -8.95 23.57 -0.27
C SER A 140 -8.84 22.07 0.04
N CYS A 141 -9.73 21.25 -0.50
CA CYS A 141 -9.70 19.81 -0.27
C CYS A 141 -8.59 19.15 -1.10
N LEU A 142 -7.78 18.34 -0.43
CA LEU A 142 -6.81 17.46 -1.06
C LEU A 142 -7.31 16.02 -0.93
N PRO A 143 -7.07 15.15 -1.92
CA PRO A 143 -7.38 13.74 -1.81
C PRO A 143 -6.58 13.11 -0.66
N TRP A 144 -7.27 12.36 0.19
CA TRP A 144 -6.62 11.56 1.22
C TRP A 144 -5.73 10.49 0.59
N ARG A 145 -4.55 10.30 1.16
CA ARG A 145 -3.55 9.38 0.63
C ARG A 145 -2.70 8.78 1.75
N ILE A 146 -2.25 7.56 1.50
CA ILE A 146 -1.27 6.88 2.34
C ILE A 146 0.11 7.20 1.80
N SER A 147 1.01 7.64 2.67
CA SER A 147 2.38 8.02 2.33
C SER A 147 3.36 6.94 2.76
N LEU A 148 4.46 6.78 2.03
CA LEU A 148 5.62 5.96 2.36
C LEU A 148 6.79 6.87 2.77
N GLY A 149 7.27 6.73 4.00
CA GLY A 149 8.30 7.56 4.62
C GLY A 149 8.02 9.08 4.66
N GLY A 150 6.82 9.54 4.29
CA GLY A 150 6.51 10.97 4.10
C GLY A 150 7.07 11.59 2.80
N PHE A 151 7.69 10.79 1.93
CA PHE A 151 8.35 11.27 0.70
C PHE A 151 7.49 11.10 -0.55
N TYR A 152 6.81 9.96 -0.69
CA TYR A 152 5.96 9.64 -1.83
C TYR A 152 4.66 8.99 -1.36
N PHE A 153 3.59 9.11 -2.14
CA PHE A 153 2.31 8.48 -1.84
C PHE A 153 2.20 7.14 -2.57
N VAL A 154 1.47 6.21 -1.98
CA VAL A 154 1.25 4.89 -2.58
C VAL A 154 0.18 4.99 -3.65
N ASP A 155 0.56 4.74 -4.90
CA ASP A 155 -0.37 4.47 -6.00
C ASP A 155 -0.34 2.98 -6.37
N LYS A 156 -1.26 2.57 -7.23
CA LYS A 156 -1.29 1.17 -7.73
C LYS A 156 -0.09 0.84 -8.62
N ALA A 157 0.56 1.84 -9.22
CA ALA A 157 1.73 1.64 -10.07
C ALA A 157 2.98 1.28 -9.26
N LEU A 158 3.04 1.67 -7.99
CA LEU A 158 4.12 1.28 -7.07
C LEU A 158 4.23 -0.25 -6.95
N VAL A 159 3.11 -0.98 -6.98
CA VAL A 159 3.11 -2.44 -6.95
C VAL A 159 3.87 -3.02 -8.15
N LEU A 160 3.62 -2.48 -9.35
CA LEU A 160 4.32 -2.91 -10.57
C LEU A 160 5.82 -2.61 -10.47
N THR A 161 6.17 -1.46 -9.89
CA THR A 161 7.56 -1.07 -9.66
C THR A 161 8.24 -2.06 -8.70
N ILE A 162 7.60 -2.40 -7.58
CA ILE A 162 8.12 -3.38 -6.61
C ILE A 162 8.33 -4.75 -7.28
N LEU A 163 7.36 -5.24 -8.06
CA LEU A 163 7.48 -6.51 -8.76
C LEU A 163 8.61 -6.49 -9.79
N SER A 164 8.78 -5.39 -10.52
CA SER A 164 9.89 -5.21 -11.46
C SER A 164 11.25 -5.25 -10.76
N VAL A 165 11.37 -4.57 -9.62
CA VAL A 165 12.60 -4.58 -8.79
C VAL A 165 12.92 -6.00 -8.31
N VAL A 166 11.92 -6.73 -7.82
CA VAL A 166 12.08 -8.13 -7.38
C VAL A 166 12.62 -8.98 -8.53
N VAL A 167 12.00 -8.93 -9.70
CA VAL A 167 12.43 -9.73 -10.87
C VAL A 167 13.86 -9.36 -11.27
N HIS A 168 14.17 -8.06 -11.34
CA HIS A 168 15.49 -7.58 -11.73
C HIS A 168 16.57 -8.03 -10.74
N GLN A 169 16.33 -7.89 -9.42
CA GLN A 169 17.27 -8.31 -8.38
C GLN A 169 17.47 -9.83 -8.36
N THR A 170 16.39 -10.61 -8.52
CA THR A 170 16.48 -12.07 -8.61
C THR A 170 17.31 -12.50 -9.82
N LEU A 171 17.08 -11.89 -11.00
CA LEU A 171 17.86 -12.19 -12.20
C LEU A 171 19.34 -11.84 -12.02
N ASN A 172 19.65 -10.67 -11.46
CA ASN A 172 21.04 -10.26 -11.20
C ASN A 172 21.76 -11.26 -10.28
N LEU A 173 21.12 -11.71 -9.20
CA LEU A 173 21.70 -12.72 -8.31
C LEU A 173 21.94 -14.06 -9.02
N LEU A 174 21.02 -14.49 -9.88
CA LEU A 174 21.19 -15.72 -10.66
C LEU A 174 22.35 -15.62 -11.67
N LEU A 175 22.50 -14.47 -12.31
CA LEU A 175 23.60 -14.21 -13.26
C LEU A 175 24.95 -14.21 -12.54
N THR A 176 25.06 -13.51 -11.41
CA THR A 176 26.29 -13.49 -10.60
C THR A 176 26.64 -14.90 -10.11
N TYR A 177 25.67 -15.63 -9.57
CA TYR A 177 25.89 -17.00 -9.12
C TYR A 177 26.33 -17.96 -10.22
N ARG A 178 25.82 -17.79 -11.44
CA ARG A 178 26.22 -18.58 -12.60
C ARG A 178 27.64 -18.26 -13.04
N SER A 179 28.02 -16.98 -13.02
CA SER A 179 29.38 -16.52 -13.34
C SER A 179 30.41 -17.12 -12.38
N ASP A 180 30.12 -17.13 -11.08
CA ASP A 180 31.03 -17.66 -10.05
C ASP A 180 31.19 -19.19 -10.12
N LYS A 181 30.21 -19.92 -10.68
CA LYS A 181 30.30 -21.37 -10.90
C LYS A 181 31.04 -21.79 -12.16
N SER A 182 31.26 -20.87 -13.10
CA SER A 182 32.00 -21.13 -14.34
C SER A 182 33.50 -20.88 -14.24
N LEU A 183 33.95 -20.39 -13.07
CA LEU A 183 35.35 -20.31 -12.64
C LEU A 183 35.72 -21.56 -11.82
#